data_AF-A0A8T5RR78-F1
#
_entry.id   AF-A0A8T5RR78-F1
#
_cell.length_a   1.000
_cell.length_b   1.000
_cell.length_c   1.000
_cell.angle_alpha   90.00
_cell.angle_beta   90.00
_cell.angle_gamma   90.00
#
_symmetry.space_group_name_H-M   'P 1'
#
loop_
_entity.id
_entity.type
_entity.pdbx_description
1 polymer ?
#
loop_
_entity_poly.entity_id
_entity_poly.type
_entity_poly.pdbx_seq_one_letter_code
_entity_poly.pdbx_strand_id
1 'polypeptide(L)'
;LEVAEIGLLWRIWGTSAIGLISGIILGFTSDYFTRDDKKPTRNIANAAKEGHAVVILSGFSYGLISVIPPALGVILAMAVAFWLAGFFGVAMAAVGLLSIVGTIVSNDAYGPIVDNARAIAEQGDLGEDVIRTADRLDSAGNTAKAITKGFAIGAANLTVLALLFSFVEEARAKGATIAAIDLLNVNVLIGAFVGVVIPALFSALLILAVQRNAAKMVDEIRRQFEENPKILSGEEPADFSKTIDIATKGSIRELILPSLISILVPIAIGVLFGVAALGAFLGGAILSGFVFAVMMSNAGGAWDNAKKWIEDGNLGGKGTEVHKASITGDTVGDPFKDTAGPSINTLLVVMSLTASIFLGFLLLFNGGAGLLANLLTIVIP
;
A
#
# COMPACT_ATOMS: atom_id res chain seq x y z
N LEU A 1 27.67 25.30 -20.93
CA LEU A 1 27.47 23.84 -20.87
C LEU A 1 28.12 23.24 -22.10
N GLU A 2 29.05 22.31 -21.91
CA GLU A 2 29.62 21.55 -23.02
C GLU A 2 28.56 20.64 -23.67
N VAL A 3 28.75 20.24 -24.92
CA VAL A 3 27.79 19.38 -25.66
C VAL A 3 27.50 18.08 -24.89
N ALA A 4 28.49 17.54 -24.19
CA ALA A 4 28.35 16.36 -23.33
C ALA A 4 27.43 16.59 -22.12
N GLU A 5 27.54 17.76 -21.46
CA GLU A 5 26.67 18.13 -20.35
C GLU A 5 25.22 18.32 -20.81
N ILE A 6 25.02 18.95 -21.96
CA ILE A 6 23.69 19.09 -22.57
C ILE A 6 23.08 17.72 -22.86
N GLY A 7 23.88 16.78 -23.39
CA GLY A 7 23.45 15.41 -23.63
C GLY A 7 23.02 14.68 -22.35
N LEU A 8 23.76 14.86 -21.25
CA LEU A 8 23.41 14.28 -19.95
C LEU A 8 22.10 14.88 -19.40
N LEU A 9 21.91 16.19 -19.49
CA LEU A 9 20.69 16.86 -19.04
C LEU A 9 19.45 16.35 -19.79
N TRP A 10 19.55 16.15 -21.10
CA TRP A 10 18.46 15.56 -21.89
C TRP A 10 18.15 14.11 -21.50
N ARG A 11 19.17 13.31 -21.20
CA ARG A 11 18.98 11.93 -20.71
C ARG A 11 18.27 11.92 -19.36
N ILE A 12 18.69 12.79 -18.43
CA ILE A 12 18.05 12.94 -17.11
C ILE A 12 16.59 13.39 -17.27
N TRP A 13 16.32 14.41 -18.08
CA TRP A 13 14.95 14.84 -18.38
C TRP A 13 14.11 13.68 -18.95
N GLY A 14 14.68 12.91 -19.87
CA GLY A 14 14.05 11.72 -20.44
C GLY A 14 13.70 10.67 -19.39
N THR A 15 14.59 10.40 -18.42
CA THR A 15 14.30 9.48 -17.31
C THR A 15 13.14 9.95 -16.45
N SER A 16 13.06 11.23 -16.12
CA SER A 16 11.93 11.81 -15.38
C SER A 16 10.61 11.70 -16.16
N ALA A 17 10.64 11.94 -17.47
CA ALA A 17 9.47 11.79 -18.34
C ALA A 17 8.97 10.33 -18.40
N ILE A 18 9.88 9.36 -18.49
CA ILE A 18 9.56 7.93 -18.44
C ILE A 18 8.91 7.57 -17.10
N GLY A 19 9.44 8.11 -15.99
CA GLY A 19 8.85 7.96 -14.67
C GLY A 19 7.40 8.45 -14.59
N LEU A 20 7.13 9.65 -15.11
CA LEU A 20 5.79 10.21 -15.18
C LEU A 20 4.85 9.33 -16.02
N ILE A 21 5.27 8.88 -17.20
CA ILE A 21 4.49 7.99 -18.06
C ILE A 21 4.19 6.66 -17.36
N SER A 22 5.18 6.09 -16.67
CA SER A 22 5.00 4.87 -15.88
C SER A 22 3.96 5.08 -14.78
N GLY A 23 3.99 6.21 -14.08
CA GLY A 23 2.96 6.59 -13.10
C GLY A 23 1.56 6.64 -13.68
N ILE A 24 1.42 7.23 -14.88
CA ILE A 24 0.14 7.31 -15.59
C ILE A 24 -0.38 5.90 -15.92
N ILE A 25 0.47 5.02 -16.46
CA ILE A 25 0.11 3.63 -16.76
C ILE A 25 -0.32 2.89 -15.48
N LEU A 26 0.38 3.10 -14.35
CA LEU A 26 0.06 2.50 -13.05
C LEU A 26 -1.32 2.92 -12.54
N GLY A 27 -1.64 4.21 -12.66
CA GLY A 27 -2.96 4.74 -12.32
C GLY A 27 -4.07 4.13 -13.17
N PHE A 28 -3.93 4.14 -14.50
CA PHE A 28 -4.95 3.60 -15.40
C PHE A 28 -5.14 2.09 -15.29
N THR A 29 -4.06 1.34 -15.04
CA THR A 29 -4.16 -0.11 -14.86
C THR A 29 -4.89 -0.45 -13.57
N SER A 30 -4.57 0.22 -12.45
CA SER A 30 -5.31 0.06 -11.20
C SER A 30 -6.78 0.44 -11.37
N ASP A 31 -7.06 1.57 -12.02
CA ASP A 31 -8.42 2.04 -12.35
C ASP A 31 -9.23 1.00 -13.14
N TYR A 32 -8.61 0.31 -14.10
CA TYR A 32 -9.27 -0.76 -14.87
C TYR A 32 -9.74 -1.93 -14.00
N PHE A 33 -8.97 -2.30 -12.98
CA PHE A 33 -9.31 -3.43 -12.10
C PHE A 33 -10.30 -3.05 -11.00
N THR A 34 -10.40 -1.77 -10.63
CA THR A 34 -11.29 -1.32 -9.56
C THR A 34 -12.61 -0.78 -10.06
N ARG A 35 -12.68 -0.15 -11.24
CA ARG A 35 -13.92 0.49 -11.72
C ARG A 35 -15.09 -0.45 -11.92
N ASP A 36 -16.26 -0.01 -11.50
CA ASP A 36 -17.57 -0.67 -11.60
C ASP A 36 -18.04 -0.92 -13.05
N ASP A 37 -17.68 -0.05 -13.99
CA ASP A 37 -18.01 -0.20 -15.40
C ASP A 37 -17.10 -1.20 -16.15
N LYS A 38 -16.05 -1.72 -15.50
CA LYS A 38 -15.07 -2.61 -16.10
C LYS A 38 -15.34 -4.08 -15.81
N LYS A 39 -14.81 -4.93 -16.69
CA LYS A 39 -15.02 -6.38 -16.67
C LYS A 39 -14.59 -7.04 -15.35
N PRO A 40 -13.42 -6.71 -14.73
CA PRO A 40 -13.01 -7.35 -13.47
C PRO A 40 -14.03 -7.15 -12.35
N THR A 41 -14.41 -5.91 -12.06
CA THR A 41 -15.40 -5.58 -11.02
C THR A 41 -16.78 -6.14 -11.33
N ARG A 42 -17.24 -6.07 -12.59
CA ARG A 42 -18.52 -6.69 -12.98
C ARG A 42 -18.51 -8.20 -12.82
N ASN A 43 -17.38 -8.86 -13.04
CA ASN A 43 -17.27 -10.30 -12.82
C ASN A 43 -17.35 -10.63 -11.33
N ILE A 44 -16.75 -9.80 -10.46
CA ILE A 44 -16.87 -9.94 -9.00
C ILE A 44 -18.33 -9.73 -8.55
N ALA A 45 -19.00 -8.71 -9.08
CA ALA A 45 -20.42 -8.48 -8.78
C ALA A 45 -21.30 -9.64 -9.26
N ASN A 46 -21.04 -10.20 -10.46
CA ASN A 46 -21.76 -11.37 -10.93
C ASN A 46 -21.47 -12.63 -10.10
N ALA A 47 -20.24 -12.78 -9.57
CA ALA A 47 -19.88 -13.87 -8.67
C ALA A 47 -20.71 -13.84 -7.36
N ALA A 48 -21.27 -12.69 -6.97
CA ALA A 48 -22.16 -12.59 -5.82
C ALA A 48 -23.47 -13.39 -5.99
N LYS A 49 -23.86 -13.73 -7.22
CA LYS A 49 -24.98 -14.66 -7.48
C LYS A 49 -24.70 -16.08 -7.00
N GLU A 50 -23.42 -16.48 -7.00
CA GLU A 50 -22.96 -17.80 -6.59
C GLU A 50 -22.64 -17.87 -5.08
N GLY A 51 -22.67 -16.72 -4.40
CA GLY A 51 -22.53 -16.61 -2.95
C GLY A 51 -21.18 -16.05 -2.46
N HIS A 52 -21.09 -15.91 -1.13
CA HIS A 52 -20.02 -15.20 -0.43
C HIS A 52 -18.60 -15.70 -0.78
N ALA A 53 -18.40 -17.02 -0.80
CA ALA A 53 -17.07 -17.60 -1.06
C ALA A 53 -16.56 -17.27 -2.46
N VAL A 54 -17.43 -17.26 -3.47
CA VAL A 54 -17.04 -16.98 -4.86
C VAL A 54 -16.70 -15.52 -5.06
N VAL A 55 -17.36 -14.60 -4.33
CA VAL A 55 -17.00 -13.17 -4.29
C VAL A 55 -15.58 -12.98 -3.76
N ILE A 56 -15.24 -13.63 -2.64
CA ILE A 56 -13.91 -13.55 -2.04
C ILE A 56 -12.86 -14.13 -2.99
N LEU A 57 -13.09 -15.32 -3.54
CA LEU A 57 -12.16 -15.93 -4.50
C LEU A 57 -11.94 -15.03 -5.73
N SER A 58 -13.01 -14.45 -6.26
CA SER A 58 -12.94 -13.58 -7.44
C SER A 58 -12.13 -12.32 -7.16
N GLY A 59 -12.42 -11.59 -6.08
CA GLY A 59 -11.69 -10.36 -5.78
C GLY A 59 -10.22 -10.60 -5.44
N PHE A 60 -9.91 -11.67 -4.69
CA PHE A 60 -8.53 -12.05 -4.41
C PHE A 60 -7.76 -12.40 -5.69
N SER A 61 -8.39 -13.18 -6.59
CA SER A 61 -7.78 -13.56 -7.87
C SER A 61 -7.55 -12.36 -8.79
N TYR A 62 -8.53 -11.46 -8.94
CA TYR A 62 -8.34 -10.25 -9.74
C TYR A 62 -7.31 -9.31 -9.12
N GLY A 63 -7.24 -9.25 -7.79
CA GLY A 63 -6.17 -8.56 -7.07
C GLY A 63 -4.78 -9.06 -7.48
N LEU A 64 -4.56 -10.38 -7.50
CA LEU A 64 -3.28 -10.96 -7.95
C LEU A 64 -2.98 -10.65 -9.42
N ILE A 65 -3.97 -10.77 -10.31
CA ILE A 65 -3.82 -10.46 -11.73
C ILE A 65 -3.48 -8.97 -11.93
N SER A 66 -4.06 -8.10 -11.10
CA SER A 66 -3.87 -6.65 -11.19
C SER A 66 -2.43 -6.20 -10.92
N VAL A 67 -1.60 -7.05 -10.32
CA VAL A 67 -0.17 -6.77 -10.06
C VAL A 67 0.65 -6.77 -11.35
N ILE A 68 0.26 -7.56 -12.34
CA ILE A 68 1.07 -7.84 -13.53
C ILE A 68 1.29 -6.57 -14.39
N PRO A 69 0.25 -5.81 -14.80
CA PRO A 69 0.48 -4.64 -15.64
C PRO A 69 1.32 -3.55 -14.95
N PRO A 70 1.07 -3.20 -13.67
CA PRO A 70 1.96 -2.36 -12.88
C PRO A 70 3.42 -2.83 -12.85
N ALA A 71 3.66 -4.12 -12.61
CA ALA A 71 5.01 -4.67 -12.53
C ALA A 71 5.75 -4.49 -13.86
N LEU A 72 5.09 -4.78 -14.98
CA LEU A 72 5.68 -4.59 -16.32
C LEU A 72 6.01 -3.13 -16.60
N GLY A 73 5.15 -2.20 -16.19
CA GLY A 73 5.40 -0.76 -16.31
C GLY A 73 6.65 -0.33 -15.55
N VAL A 74 6.78 -0.75 -14.29
CA VAL A 74 7.96 -0.46 -13.45
C VAL A 74 9.23 -1.08 -14.01
N ILE A 75 9.18 -2.35 -14.47
CA ILE A 75 10.33 -3.04 -15.07
C ILE A 75 10.82 -2.29 -16.31
N LEU A 76 9.90 -1.92 -17.21
CA LEU A 76 10.24 -1.19 -18.42
C LEU A 76 10.81 0.20 -18.10
N ALA A 77 10.16 0.94 -17.18
CA ALA A 77 10.63 2.26 -16.76
C ALA A 77 12.04 2.19 -16.16
N MET A 78 12.30 1.20 -15.29
CA MET A 78 13.60 0.98 -14.68
C MET A 78 14.67 0.61 -15.71
N ALA A 79 14.37 -0.29 -16.65
CA ALA A 79 15.32 -0.71 -17.68
C ALA A 79 15.72 0.46 -18.59
N VAL A 80 14.75 1.24 -19.06
CA VAL A 80 15.02 2.39 -19.94
C VAL A 80 15.72 3.52 -19.17
N ALA A 81 15.29 3.82 -17.95
CA ALA A 81 15.93 4.86 -17.13
C ALA A 81 17.39 4.50 -16.79
N PHE A 82 17.65 3.22 -16.47
CA PHE A 82 19.00 2.72 -16.24
C PHE A 82 19.87 2.80 -17.49
N TRP A 83 19.33 2.46 -18.66
CA TRP A 83 20.07 2.58 -19.92
C TRP A 83 20.45 4.03 -20.25
N LEU A 84 19.61 5.00 -19.90
CA LEU A 84 19.85 6.42 -20.17
C LEU A 84 20.88 7.06 -19.21
N ALA A 85 20.77 6.80 -17.90
CA ALA A 85 21.57 7.50 -16.89
C ALA A 85 21.92 6.65 -15.65
N GLY A 86 21.96 5.31 -15.79
CA GLY A 86 22.31 4.39 -14.70
C GLY A 86 21.36 4.47 -13.52
N PHE A 87 21.86 4.18 -12.31
CA PHE A 87 21.07 4.26 -11.08
C PHE A 87 20.55 5.67 -10.78
N PHE A 88 21.30 6.71 -11.16
CA PHE A 88 20.82 8.09 -11.06
C PHE A 88 19.59 8.32 -11.95
N GLY A 89 19.59 7.77 -13.16
CA GLY A 89 18.41 7.77 -14.05
C GLY A 89 17.19 7.10 -13.43
N VAL A 90 17.37 5.94 -12.77
CA VAL A 90 16.27 5.26 -12.07
C VAL A 90 15.72 6.11 -10.92
N ALA A 91 16.60 6.76 -10.14
CA ALA A 91 16.18 7.69 -9.11
C ALA A 91 15.41 8.90 -9.67
N MET A 92 15.87 9.46 -10.79
CA MET A 92 15.19 10.57 -11.48
C MET A 92 13.85 10.15 -12.09
N ALA A 93 13.69 8.91 -12.55
CA ALA A 93 12.39 8.36 -12.93
C ALA A 93 11.43 8.29 -11.73
N ALA A 94 11.91 7.92 -10.55
CA ALA A 94 11.09 7.96 -9.33
C ALA A 94 10.62 9.39 -8.99
N VAL A 95 11.54 10.37 -9.08
CA VAL A 95 11.20 11.80 -8.91
C VAL A 95 10.19 12.27 -9.96
N GLY A 96 10.38 11.88 -11.21
CA GLY A 96 9.48 12.20 -12.32
C GLY A 96 8.06 11.66 -12.11
N LEU A 97 7.92 10.45 -11.56
CA LEU A 97 6.63 9.89 -11.21
C LEU A 97 5.91 10.75 -10.14
N LEU A 98 6.65 11.24 -9.15
CA LEU A 98 6.13 12.14 -8.10
C LEU A 98 5.97 13.60 -8.53
N SER A 99 6.32 13.98 -9.77
CA SER A 99 6.25 15.39 -10.21
C SER A 99 4.84 16.00 -10.16
N ILE A 100 3.80 15.17 -10.25
CA ILE A 100 2.39 15.55 -10.15
C ILE A 100 1.77 15.20 -8.78
N VAL A 101 2.60 14.94 -7.75
CA VAL A 101 2.13 14.53 -6.42
C VAL A 101 1.14 15.53 -5.81
N GLY A 102 1.32 16.84 -6.05
CA GLY A 102 0.39 17.86 -5.58
C GLY A 102 -1.02 17.66 -6.13
N THR A 103 -1.16 17.30 -7.40
CA THR A 103 -2.44 16.97 -8.03
C THR A 103 -3.01 15.66 -7.49
N ILE A 104 -2.16 14.64 -7.30
CA ILE A 104 -2.57 13.34 -6.76
C ILE A 104 -3.14 13.51 -5.35
N VAL A 105 -2.39 14.16 -4.44
CA VAL A 105 -2.80 14.35 -3.05
C VAL A 105 -4.02 15.25 -2.95
N SER A 106 -4.14 16.28 -3.79
CA SER A 106 -5.35 17.13 -3.83
C SER A 106 -6.60 16.33 -4.21
N ASN A 107 -6.52 15.51 -5.25
CA ASN A 107 -7.63 14.65 -5.68
C ASN A 107 -7.94 13.53 -4.67
N ASP A 108 -6.93 13.01 -3.99
CA ASP A 108 -7.10 11.97 -2.95
C ASP A 108 -7.77 12.56 -1.70
N ALA A 109 -7.36 13.77 -1.29
CA ALA A 109 -7.94 14.50 -0.17
C ALA A 109 -9.35 15.01 -0.46
N TYR A 110 -9.68 15.30 -1.73
CA TYR A 110 -11.02 15.70 -2.14
C TYR A 110 -12.07 14.67 -1.74
N GLY A 111 -11.80 13.37 -1.89
CA GLY A 111 -12.73 12.27 -1.54
C GLY A 111 -13.22 12.30 -0.08
N PRO A 112 -12.33 12.18 0.92
CA PRO A 112 -12.73 12.25 2.33
C PRO A 112 -13.39 13.58 2.75
N ILE A 113 -13.09 14.69 2.07
CA ILE A 113 -13.75 15.97 2.35
C ILE A 113 -15.23 15.91 1.96
N VAL A 114 -15.52 15.39 0.76
CA VAL A 114 -16.90 15.32 0.25
C VAL A 114 -17.72 14.22 0.93
N ASP A 115 -17.09 13.12 1.34
CA ASP A 115 -17.71 12.06 2.13
C ASP A 115 -18.17 12.60 3.50
N ASN A 116 -17.30 13.34 4.21
CA ASN A 116 -17.68 14.02 5.44
C ASN A 116 -18.76 15.08 5.22
N ALA A 117 -18.68 15.85 4.12
CA ALA A 117 -19.71 16.85 3.80
C ALA A 117 -21.08 16.21 3.57
N ARG A 118 -21.13 15.06 2.88
CA ARG A 118 -22.34 14.25 2.68
C ARG A 118 -22.88 13.74 4.01
N ALA A 119 -22.03 13.15 4.85
CA ALA A 119 -22.43 12.65 6.17
C ALA A 119 -22.97 13.76 7.09
N ILE A 120 -22.34 14.94 7.09
CA ILE A 120 -22.82 16.11 7.84
C ILE A 120 -24.18 16.59 7.29
N ALA A 121 -24.38 16.56 5.98
CA ALA A 121 -25.66 16.95 5.37
C ALA A 121 -26.80 15.98 5.74
N GLU A 122 -26.51 14.68 5.76
CA GLU A 122 -27.47 13.63 6.15
C GLU A 122 -27.79 13.69 7.65
N GLN A 123 -26.76 13.78 8.50
CA GLN A 123 -26.94 13.87 9.96
C GLN A 123 -27.54 15.20 10.42
N GLY A 124 -27.32 16.27 9.65
CA GLY A 124 -27.82 17.62 9.94
C GLY A 124 -29.20 17.92 9.36
N ASP A 125 -29.84 16.96 8.67
CA ASP A 125 -31.13 17.14 8.00
C ASP A 125 -31.19 18.39 7.10
N LEU A 126 -30.12 18.64 6.33
CA LEU A 126 -29.96 19.88 5.54
C LEU A 126 -30.80 19.92 4.24
N GLY A 127 -31.68 18.93 4.05
CA GLY A 127 -32.57 18.81 2.89
C GLY A 127 -32.00 18.06 1.69
N GLU A 128 -32.89 17.49 0.89
CA GLU A 128 -32.54 16.61 -0.23
C GLU A 128 -31.67 17.28 -1.31
N ASP A 129 -31.81 18.58 -1.54
CA ASP A 129 -30.99 19.29 -2.53
C ASP A 129 -29.51 19.35 -2.14
N VAL A 130 -29.22 19.55 -0.85
CA VAL A 130 -27.85 19.58 -0.32
C VAL A 130 -27.28 18.17 -0.35
N ILE A 131 -28.04 17.18 0.10
CA ILE A 131 -27.65 15.76 0.08
C ILE A 131 -27.35 15.31 -1.36
N ARG A 132 -28.24 15.60 -2.31
CA ARG A 132 -28.05 15.27 -3.73
C ARG A 132 -26.81 15.94 -4.34
N THR A 133 -26.50 17.17 -3.91
CA THR A 133 -25.29 17.86 -4.36
C THR A 133 -24.05 17.18 -3.77
N ALA A 134 -24.08 16.86 -2.47
CA ALA A 134 -23.00 16.15 -1.80
C ALA A 134 -22.78 14.74 -2.39
N ASP A 135 -23.85 14.00 -2.72
CA ASP A 135 -23.79 12.69 -3.38
C ASP A 135 -23.07 12.75 -4.75
N ARG A 136 -23.35 13.79 -5.55
CA ARG A 136 -22.67 13.99 -6.83
C ARG A 136 -21.19 14.26 -6.64
N LEU A 137 -20.84 15.06 -5.63
CA LEU A 137 -19.46 15.37 -5.29
C LEU A 137 -18.73 14.13 -4.75
N ASP A 138 -19.38 13.34 -3.91
CA ASP A 138 -18.86 12.07 -3.36
C ASP A 138 -18.62 11.03 -4.45
N SER A 139 -19.54 10.88 -5.41
CA SER A 139 -19.34 10.02 -6.57
C SER A 139 -18.09 10.41 -7.39
N ALA A 140 -17.90 11.71 -7.63
CA ALA A 140 -16.68 12.21 -8.27
C ALA A 140 -15.43 11.98 -7.40
N GLY A 141 -15.55 12.13 -6.09
CA GLY A 141 -14.48 11.90 -5.11
C GLY A 141 -14.05 10.44 -5.05
N ASN A 142 -14.99 9.50 -5.12
CA ASN A 142 -14.74 8.08 -5.21
C ASN A 142 -13.95 7.72 -6.50
N THR A 143 -14.28 8.36 -7.63
CA THR A 143 -13.53 8.20 -8.88
C THR A 143 -12.11 8.75 -8.76
N ALA A 144 -11.97 9.96 -8.21
CA ALA A 144 -10.67 10.59 -7.97
C ALA A 144 -9.78 9.73 -7.06
N LYS A 145 -10.33 9.27 -5.93
CA LYS A 145 -9.70 8.39 -4.94
C LYS A 145 -9.20 7.07 -5.55
N ALA A 146 -9.97 6.48 -6.46
CA ALA A 146 -9.56 5.25 -7.14
C ALA A 146 -8.31 5.47 -8.00
N ILE A 147 -8.29 6.54 -8.79
CA ILE A 147 -7.14 6.89 -9.64
C ILE A 147 -5.93 7.20 -8.76
N THR A 148 -6.08 8.05 -7.75
CA THR A 148 -4.98 8.51 -6.89
C THR A 148 -4.37 7.39 -6.06
N LYS A 149 -5.16 6.44 -5.57
CA LYS A 149 -4.65 5.23 -4.90
C LYS A 149 -3.71 4.43 -5.80
N GLY A 150 -4.08 4.22 -7.07
CA GLY A 150 -3.23 3.54 -8.06
C GLY A 150 -1.89 4.26 -8.30
N PHE A 151 -1.93 5.60 -8.40
CA PHE A 151 -0.72 6.42 -8.52
C PHE A 151 0.16 6.36 -7.27
N ALA A 152 -0.42 6.45 -6.07
CA ALA A 152 0.32 6.44 -4.80
C ALA A 152 1.09 5.12 -4.60
N ILE A 153 0.47 3.99 -4.94
CA ILE A 153 1.10 2.66 -4.87
C ILE A 153 2.23 2.54 -5.91
N GLY A 154 2.02 3.04 -7.12
CA GLY A 154 3.06 3.07 -8.15
C GLY A 154 4.27 3.92 -7.76
N ALA A 155 4.00 5.10 -7.17
CA ALA A 155 5.00 6.06 -6.76
C ALA A 155 5.90 5.54 -5.65
N ALA A 156 5.27 5.02 -4.61
CA ALA A 156 5.91 4.34 -3.50
C ALA A 156 7.04 3.42 -3.95
N ASN A 157 6.77 2.57 -4.94
CA ASN A 157 7.69 1.50 -5.31
C ASN A 157 8.92 1.99 -6.08
N LEU A 158 8.78 2.92 -7.03
CA LEU A 158 9.96 3.54 -7.67
C LEU A 158 10.79 4.34 -6.65
N THR A 159 10.12 5.03 -5.72
CA THR A 159 10.80 5.78 -4.66
C THR A 159 11.62 4.86 -3.75
N VAL A 160 11.05 3.73 -3.28
CA VAL A 160 11.81 2.85 -2.38
C VAL A 160 12.94 2.13 -3.13
N LEU A 161 12.79 1.80 -4.42
CA LEU A 161 13.92 1.34 -5.23
C LEU A 161 15.05 2.38 -5.33
N ALA A 162 14.69 3.66 -5.52
CA ALA A 162 15.67 4.74 -5.49
C ALA A 162 16.36 4.86 -4.12
N LEU A 163 15.62 4.70 -3.02
CA LEU A 163 16.17 4.67 -1.67
C LEU A 163 17.12 3.49 -1.44
N LEU A 164 16.83 2.31 -2.00
CA LEU A 164 17.74 1.16 -1.96
C LEU A 164 19.07 1.48 -2.64
N PHE A 165 19.03 2.05 -3.85
CA PHE A 165 20.27 2.44 -4.54
C PHE A 165 21.03 3.54 -3.78
N SER A 166 20.31 4.53 -3.26
CA SER A 166 20.86 5.58 -2.40
C SER A 166 21.57 5.00 -1.17
N PHE A 167 20.95 4.02 -0.51
CA PHE A 167 21.53 3.32 0.64
C PHE A 167 22.83 2.58 0.27
N VAL A 168 22.87 1.87 -0.86
CA VAL A 168 24.07 1.14 -1.30
C VAL A 168 25.22 2.11 -1.60
N GLU A 169 24.94 3.21 -2.28
CA GLU A 169 25.95 4.24 -2.57
C GLU A 169 26.42 4.96 -1.28
N GLU A 170 25.51 5.26 -0.35
CA GLU A 170 25.85 5.83 0.94
C GLU A 170 26.75 4.88 1.76
N ALA A 171 26.43 3.59 1.76
CA ALA A 171 27.22 2.55 2.43
C ALA A 171 28.64 2.47 1.86
N ARG A 172 28.77 2.48 0.53
CA ARG A 172 30.07 2.51 -0.15
C ARG A 172 30.86 3.77 0.20
N ALA A 173 30.21 4.94 0.17
CA ALA A 173 30.83 6.22 0.50
C ALA A 173 31.34 6.27 1.96
N LYS A 174 30.66 5.59 2.89
CA LYS A 174 31.07 5.47 4.30
C LYS A 174 32.07 4.34 4.57
N GLY A 175 32.59 3.70 3.52
CA GLY A 175 33.66 2.69 3.63
C GLY A 175 33.18 1.28 3.91
N ALA A 176 31.89 0.98 3.75
CA ALA A 176 31.40 -0.40 3.75
C ALA A 176 32.03 -1.16 2.58
N THR A 177 32.62 -2.32 2.82
CA THR A 177 33.16 -3.23 1.79
C THR A 177 32.03 -3.96 1.06
N ILE A 178 31.14 -3.22 0.41
CA ILE A 178 30.06 -3.74 -0.43
C ILE A 178 30.49 -3.64 -1.89
N ALA A 179 31.25 -4.63 -2.33
CA ALA A 179 31.58 -4.77 -3.76
C ALA A 179 30.28 -4.99 -4.57
N ALA A 180 29.46 -5.95 -4.14
CA ALA A 180 28.15 -6.25 -4.70
C ALA A 180 27.22 -6.87 -3.65
N ILE A 181 25.91 -6.78 -3.89
CA ILE A 181 24.91 -7.58 -3.18
C ILE A 181 24.81 -8.92 -3.93
N ASP A 182 25.59 -9.91 -3.48
CA ASP A 182 25.62 -11.24 -4.09
C ASP A 182 24.63 -12.19 -3.38
N LEU A 183 23.57 -12.59 -4.07
CA LEU A 183 22.56 -13.53 -3.54
C LEU A 183 23.11 -14.94 -3.32
N LEU A 184 24.28 -15.29 -3.86
CA LEU A 184 24.94 -16.57 -3.56
C LEU A 184 25.65 -16.55 -2.19
N ASN A 185 25.86 -15.37 -1.60
CA ASN A 185 26.29 -15.26 -0.22
C ASN A 185 25.14 -15.58 0.73
N VAL A 186 25.35 -16.53 1.65
CA VAL A 186 24.31 -17.00 2.58
C VAL A 186 23.76 -15.88 3.46
N ASN A 187 24.57 -14.96 3.97
CA ASN A 187 24.11 -13.84 4.79
C ASN A 187 23.17 -12.92 3.99
N VAL A 188 23.55 -12.66 2.74
CA VAL A 188 22.78 -11.83 1.81
C VAL A 188 21.46 -12.50 1.44
N LEU A 189 21.48 -13.81 1.17
CA LEU A 189 20.28 -14.60 0.88
C LEU A 189 19.32 -14.66 2.08
N ILE A 190 19.85 -14.85 3.30
CA ILE A 190 19.06 -14.78 4.54
C ILE A 190 18.40 -13.40 4.64
N GLY A 191 19.17 -12.32 4.45
CA GLY A 191 18.65 -10.96 4.42
C GLY A 191 17.50 -10.82 3.44
N ALA A 192 17.70 -11.19 2.17
CA ALA A 192 16.67 -11.16 1.13
C ALA A 192 15.41 -11.93 1.52
N PHE A 193 15.56 -13.16 2.03
CA PHE A 193 14.44 -14.01 2.38
C PHE A 193 13.63 -13.45 3.55
N VAL A 194 14.29 -12.96 4.60
CA VAL A 194 13.62 -12.25 5.69
C VAL A 194 12.89 -11.03 5.15
N GLY A 195 13.52 -10.28 4.24
CA GLY A 195 12.91 -9.15 3.54
C GLY A 195 11.60 -9.51 2.85
N VAL A 196 11.56 -10.63 2.12
CA VAL A 196 10.34 -11.13 1.44
C VAL A 196 9.20 -11.44 2.42
N VAL A 197 9.52 -11.91 3.62
CA VAL A 197 8.53 -12.34 4.62
C VAL A 197 7.95 -11.16 5.41
N ILE A 198 8.72 -10.09 5.60
CA ILE A 198 8.30 -8.96 6.47
C ILE A 198 7.00 -8.30 6.01
N PRO A 199 6.78 -7.96 4.72
CA PRO A 199 5.51 -7.39 4.29
C PRO A 199 4.31 -8.31 4.56
N ALA A 200 4.47 -9.62 4.37
CA ALA A 200 3.41 -10.59 4.67
C ALA A 200 3.07 -10.63 6.17
N LEU A 201 4.09 -10.66 7.04
CA LEU A 201 3.91 -10.59 8.49
C LEU A 201 3.23 -9.30 8.90
N PHE A 202 3.70 -8.16 8.38
CA PHE A 202 3.17 -6.84 8.69
C PHE A 202 1.70 -6.72 8.28
N SER A 203 1.34 -7.17 7.08
CA SER A 203 -0.05 -7.20 6.61
C SER A 203 -0.93 -8.08 7.49
N ALA A 204 -0.46 -9.28 7.86
CA ALA A 204 -1.21 -10.19 8.72
C ALA A 204 -1.50 -9.57 10.09
N LEU A 205 -0.51 -8.90 10.71
CA LEU A 205 -0.68 -8.22 11.98
C LEU A 205 -1.76 -7.12 11.91
N LEU A 206 -1.73 -6.31 10.84
CA LEU A 206 -2.70 -5.24 10.63
C LEU A 206 -4.12 -5.78 10.37
N ILE A 207 -4.27 -6.81 9.53
CA ILE A 207 -5.58 -7.42 9.26
C ILE A 207 -6.18 -8.02 10.54
N LEU A 208 -5.38 -8.77 11.30
CA LEU A 208 -5.81 -9.35 12.58
C LEU A 208 -6.15 -8.28 13.62
N ALA A 209 -5.43 -7.15 13.62
CA ALA A 209 -5.74 -6.01 14.49
C ALA A 209 -7.09 -5.37 14.14
N VAL A 210 -7.36 -5.13 12.86
CA VAL A 210 -8.66 -4.61 12.41
C VAL A 210 -9.78 -5.58 12.79
N GLN A 211 -9.60 -6.88 12.52
CA GLN A 211 -10.59 -7.90 12.87
C GLN A 211 -10.94 -7.89 14.38
N ARG A 212 -9.94 -7.86 15.27
CA ARG A 212 -10.15 -7.82 16.72
C ARG A 212 -10.89 -6.57 17.17
N ASN A 213 -10.56 -5.40 16.61
CA ASN A 213 -11.21 -4.15 16.99
C ASN A 213 -12.61 -4.00 16.39
N ALA A 214 -12.82 -4.49 15.16
CA ALA A 214 -14.14 -4.55 14.55
C ALA A 214 -15.09 -5.44 15.36
N ALA A 215 -14.63 -6.59 15.85
CA ALA A 215 -15.44 -7.45 16.72
C ALA A 215 -15.91 -6.71 17.98
N LYS A 216 -15.00 -6.02 18.68
CA LYS A 216 -15.35 -5.20 19.86
C LYS A 216 -16.31 -4.06 19.53
N MET A 217 -16.15 -3.43 18.37
CA MET A 217 -17.04 -2.37 17.90
C MET A 217 -18.44 -2.92 17.66
N VAL A 218 -18.56 -4.07 16.98
CA VAL A 218 -19.85 -4.72 16.73
C VAL A 218 -20.53 -5.15 18.02
N ASP A 219 -19.78 -5.73 18.97
CA ASP A 219 -20.32 -6.14 20.26
C ASP A 219 -20.85 -4.93 21.06
N GLU A 220 -20.15 -3.79 21.03
CA GLU A 220 -20.61 -2.56 21.68
C GLU A 220 -21.85 -1.97 20.99
N ILE A 221 -21.90 -1.94 19.65
CA ILE A 221 -23.07 -1.46 18.91
C ILE A 221 -24.29 -2.33 19.23
N ARG A 222 -24.13 -3.66 19.25
CA ARG A 222 -25.20 -4.60 19.60
C ARG A 222 -25.68 -4.37 21.03
N ARG A 223 -24.75 -4.23 21.98
CA ARG A 223 -25.07 -3.93 23.39
C ARG A 223 -25.91 -2.66 23.52
N GLN A 224 -25.55 -1.59 22.81
CA GLN A 224 -26.32 -0.34 22.84
C GLN A 224 -27.73 -0.52 22.28
N PHE A 225 -27.89 -1.23 21.15
CA PHE A 225 -29.22 -1.50 20.59
C PHE A 225 -30.09 -2.41 21.46
N GLU A 226 -29.50 -3.42 22.10
CA GLU A 226 -30.20 -4.34 22.99
C GLU A 226 -30.63 -3.68 24.30
N GLU A 227 -29.74 -2.87 24.91
CA GLU A 227 -30.03 -2.16 26.17
C GLU A 227 -30.98 -0.97 25.96
N ASN A 228 -30.89 -0.28 24.81
CA ASN A 228 -31.73 0.85 24.49
C ASN A 228 -32.33 0.75 23.07
N PRO A 229 -33.49 0.08 22.92
CA PRO A 229 -34.19 -0.03 21.64
C PRO A 229 -34.62 1.31 21.04
N LYS A 230 -34.70 2.39 21.84
CA LYS A 230 -35.06 3.73 21.36
C LYS A 230 -34.01 4.35 20.45
N ILE A 231 -32.79 3.82 20.46
CA ILE A 231 -31.76 4.22 19.50
C ILE A 231 -32.18 3.80 18.08
N LEU A 232 -32.80 2.62 17.92
CA LEU A 232 -33.30 2.16 16.62
C LEU A 232 -34.53 2.93 16.15
N SER A 233 -35.37 3.42 17.07
CA SER A 233 -36.49 4.31 16.71
C SER A 233 -36.07 5.76 16.47
N GLY A 234 -34.80 6.12 16.75
CA GLY A 234 -34.27 7.47 16.59
C GLY A 234 -34.73 8.45 17.67
N GLU A 235 -35.36 7.98 18.74
CA GLU A 235 -35.83 8.82 19.86
C GLU A 235 -34.69 9.25 20.80
N GLU A 236 -33.65 8.42 20.93
CA GLU A 236 -32.48 8.68 21.77
C GLU A 236 -31.18 8.46 20.97
N PRO A 237 -30.16 9.33 21.13
CA PRO A 237 -28.90 9.17 20.43
C PRO A 237 -28.07 8.01 21.01
N ALA A 238 -27.29 7.35 20.14
CA ALA A 238 -26.30 6.36 20.55
C ALA A 238 -25.13 6.99 21.32
N ASP A 239 -24.44 6.20 22.16
CA ASP A 239 -23.20 6.62 22.80
C ASP A 239 -22.02 6.47 21.84
N PHE A 240 -21.77 7.54 21.07
CA PHE A 240 -20.63 7.63 20.17
C PHE A 240 -19.28 7.71 20.90
N SER A 241 -19.26 8.21 22.14
CA SER A 241 -18.01 8.37 22.89
C SER A 241 -17.37 7.02 23.18
N LYS A 242 -18.20 6.02 23.50
CA LYS A 242 -17.74 4.65 23.74
C LYS A 242 -17.13 4.02 22.47
N THR A 243 -17.80 4.16 21.33
CA THR A 243 -17.30 3.63 20.06
C THR A 243 -16.00 4.30 19.64
N ILE A 244 -15.90 5.63 19.82
CA ILE A 244 -14.66 6.39 19.58
C ILE A 244 -13.53 5.87 20.48
N ASP A 245 -13.78 5.69 21.78
CA ASP A 245 -12.76 5.21 22.73
C ASP A 245 -12.22 3.81 22.37
N ILE A 246 -13.10 2.90 21.92
CA ILE A 246 -12.71 1.56 21.43
C ILE A 246 -11.78 1.69 20.21
N ALA A 247 -12.16 2.48 19.22
CA ALA A 247 -11.36 2.68 18.01
C ALA A 247 -10.01 3.37 18.31
N THR A 248 -10.00 4.39 19.18
CA THR A 248 -8.78 5.12 19.55
C THR A 248 -7.80 4.25 20.32
N LYS A 249 -8.23 3.60 21.40
CA LYS A 249 -7.35 2.73 22.19
C LYS A 249 -6.89 1.50 21.39
N GLY A 250 -7.80 0.94 20.59
CA GLY A 250 -7.52 -0.18 19.71
C GLY A 250 -6.43 0.14 18.70
N SER A 251 -6.57 1.23 17.95
CA SER A 251 -5.61 1.64 16.91
C SER A 251 -4.22 1.92 17.49
N ILE A 252 -4.12 2.68 18.60
CA ILE A 252 -2.82 2.99 19.23
C ILE A 252 -2.12 1.70 19.68
N ARG A 253 -2.83 0.81 20.39
CA ARG A 253 -2.22 -0.39 20.96
C ARG A 253 -1.74 -1.36 19.89
N GLU A 254 -2.52 -1.55 18.84
CA GLU A 254 -2.22 -2.52 17.78
C GLU A 254 -1.10 -2.05 16.85
N LEU A 255 -0.88 -0.74 16.69
CA LEU A 255 0.20 -0.18 15.86
C LEU A 255 1.59 -0.25 16.50
N ILE A 256 1.70 -0.48 17.81
CA ILE A 256 2.99 -0.57 18.51
C ILE A 256 3.86 -1.66 17.91
N LEU A 257 3.34 -2.88 17.79
CA LEU A 257 4.12 -4.03 17.34
C LEU A 257 4.59 -3.90 15.87
N PRO A 258 3.72 -3.58 14.89
CA PRO A 258 4.15 -3.33 13.51
C PRO A 258 5.20 -2.21 13.40
N SER A 259 5.08 -1.15 14.20
CA SER A 259 6.04 -0.03 14.22
C SER A 259 7.40 -0.43 14.81
N LEU A 260 7.42 -1.29 15.84
CA LEU A 260 8.65 -1.83 16.37
C LEU A 260 9.35 -2.75 15.37
N ILE A 261 8.59 -3.58 14.66
CA ILE A 261 9.13 -4.47 13.62
C ILE A 261 9.81 -3.68 12.50
N SER A 262 9.19 -2.59 12.03
CA SER A 262 9.73 -1.78 10.93
C SER A 262 11.04 -1.06 11.27
N ILE A 263 11.34 -0.86 12.57
CA ILE A 263 12.57 -0.20 13.03
C ILE A 263 13.61 -1.23 13.48
N LEU A 264 13.21 -2.19 14.32
CA LEU A 264 14.14 -3.11 14.96
C LEU A 264 14.66 -4.17 14.01
N VAL A 265 13.86 -4.66 13.05
CA VAL A 265 14.29 -5.71 12.12
C VAL A 265 15.42 -5.25 11.19
N PRO A 266 15.33 -4.08 10.51
CA PRO A 266 16.46 -3.57 9.71
C PRO A 266 17.76 -3.44 10.52
N ILE A 267 17.66 -2.91 11.75
CA ILE A 267 18.82 -2.77 12.64
C ILE A 267 19.38 -4.16 12.99
N ALA A 268 18.53 -5.11 13.38
CA ALA A 268 18.95 -6.46 13.71
C ALA A 268 19.63 -7.16 12.52
N ILE A 269 19.08 -7.04 11.30
CA ILE A 269 19.70 -7.61 10.10
C ILE A 269 21.07 -6.97 9.85
N GLY A 270 21.17 -5.64 9.94
CA GLY A 270 22.43 -4.93 9.76
C GLY A 270 23.50 -5.34 10.79
N VAL A 271 23.13 -5.46 12.06
CA VAL A 271 24.05 -5.84 13.15
C VAL A 271 24.48 -7.31 13.04
N LEU A 272 23.55 -8.21 12.74
CA LEU A 272 23.81 -9.65 12.74
C LEU A 272 24.48 -10.11 11.45
N PHE A 273 23.95 -9.71 10.28
CA PHE A 273 24.33 -10.24 8.97
C PHE A 273 25.08 -9.24 8.09
N GLY A 274 25.16 -7.98 8.51
CA GLY A 274 25.91 -6.93 7.83
C GLY A 274 25.10 -6.08 6.86
N VAL A 275 25.76 -5.04 6.33
CA VAL A 275 25.15 -4.00 5.49
C VAL A 275 24.74 -4.55 4.11
N ALA A 276 25.50 -5.51 3.56
CA ALA A 276 25.13 -6.18 2.32
C ALA A 276 23.84 -7.01 2.47
N ALA A 277 23.69 -7.73 3.59
CA ALA A 277 22.47 -8.47 3.90
C ALA A 277 21.29 -7.53 4.17
N LEU A 278 21.53 -6.39 4.80
CA LEU A 278 20.53 -5.35 4.97
C LEU A 278 20.05 -4.78 3.63
N GLY A 279 20.97 -4.53 2.67
CA GLY A 279 20.59 -4.12 1.32
C GLY A 279 19.72 -5.16 0.62
N ALA A 280 20.06 -6.44 0.73
CA ALA A 280 19.24 -7.53 0.21
C ALA A 280 17.88 -7.66 0.91
N PHE A 281 17.84 -7.46 2.23
CA PHE A 281 16.61 -7.40 3.01
C PHE A 281 15.67 -6.30 2.51
N LEU A 282 16.19 -5.09 2.28
CA LEU A 282 15.41 -3.99 1.71
C LEU A 282 14.91 -4.36 0.31
N GLY A 283 15.76 -4.94 -0.54
CA GLY A 283 15.37 -5.43 -1.87
C GLY A 283 14.24 -6.46 -1.82
N GLY A 284 14.34 -7.48 -0.96
CA GLY A 284 13.30 -8.50 -0.78
C GLY A 284 11.99 -7.92 -0.25
N ALA A 285 12.07 -6.98 0.70
CA ALA A 285 10.91 -6.29 1.24
C ALA A 285 10.22 -5.43 0.17
N ILE A 286 10.97 -4.71 -0.66
CA ILE A 286 10.42 -3.90 -1.75
C ILE A 286 9.69 -4.77 -2.77
N LEU A 287 10.32 -5.85 -3.22
CA LEU A 287 9.74 -6.72 -4.26
C LEU A 287 8.47 -7.42 -3.79
N SER A 288 8.47 -7.98 -2.58
CA SER A 288 7.28 -8.61 -2.01
C SER A 288 6.22 -7.57 -1.62
N GLY A 289 6.64 -6.46 -1.02
CA GLY A 289 5.78 -5.35 -0.62
C GLY A 289 5.03 -4.75 -1.80
N PHE A 290 5.66 -4.60 -2.96
CA PHE A 290 5.01 -4.20 -4.21
C PHE A 290 3.80 -5.08 -4.51
N VAL A 291 4.00 -6.40 -4.50
CA VAL A 291 2.95 -7.38 -4.84
C VAL A 291 1.79 -7.26 -3.86
N PHE A 292 2.09 -7.26 -2.56
CA PHE A 292 1.05 -7.19 -1.52
C PHE A 292 0.30 -5.85 -1.54
N ALA A 293 1.01 -4.72 -1.69
CA ALA A 293 0.40 -3.39 -1.68
C ALA A 293 -0.59 -3.21 -2.84
N VAL A 294 -0.19 -3.59 -4.07
CA VAL A 294 -1.05 -3.52 -5.26
C VAL A 294 -2.22 -4.49 -5.12
N MET A 295 -1.93 -5.75 -4.79
CA MET A 295 -2.95 -6.80 -4.70
C MET A 295 -4.03 -6.45 -3.69
N MET A 296 -3.67 -6.06 -2.46
CA MET A 296 -4.64 -5.75 -1.42
C MET A 296 -5.45 -4.50 -1.74
N SER A 297 -4.81 -3.44 -2.23
CA SER A 297 -5.50 -2.19 -2.55
C SER A 297 -6.51 -2.38 -3.69
N ASN A 298 -6.12 -3.10 -4.75
CA ASN A 298 -6.98 -3.34 -5.89
C ASN A 298 -8.08 -4.37 -5.59
N ALA A 299 -7.78 -5.43 -4.84
CA ALA A 299 -8.80 -6.40 -4.42
C ALA A 299 -9.88 -5.72 -3.57
N GLY A 300 -9.48 -4.94 -2.55
CA GLY A 300 -10.41 -4.21 -1.71
C GLY A 300 -11.21 -3.15 -2.48
N GLY A 301 -10.57 -2.39 -3.37
CA GLY A 301 -11.28 -1.43 -4.22
C GLY A 301 -12.28 -2.11 -5.17
N ALA A 302 -11.93 -3.27 -5.72
CA ALA A 302 -12.82 -4.02 -6.61
C ALA A 302 -14.01 -4.64 -5.86
N TRP A 303 -13.84 -5.14 -4.64
CA TRP A 303 -14.95 -5.61 -3.81
C TRP A 303 -15.93 -4.49 -3.48
N ASP A 304 -15.43 -3.31 -3.06
CA ASP A 304 -16.25 -2.15 -2.74
C ASP A 304 -17.06 -1.69 -3.95
N ASN A 305 -16.40 -1.52 -5.10
CA ASN A 305 -17.07 -1.06 -6.32
C ASN A 305 -18.03 -2.11 -6.89
N ALA A 306 -17.77 -3.41 -6.67
CA ALA A 306 -18.73 -4.46 -7.02
C ALA A 306 -19.99 -4.37 -6.14
N LYS A 307 -19.84 -4.07 -4.85
CA LYS A 307 -20.96 -3.80 -3.93
C LYS A 307 -21.73 -2.56 -4.38
N LYS A 308 -21.06 -1.42 -4.60
CA LYS A 308 -21.69 -0.17 -5.07
C LYS A 308 -22.46 -0.36 -6.38
N TRP A 309 -21.89 -1.10 -7.33
CA TRP A 309 -22.58 -1.41 -8.58
C TRP A 309 -23.89 -2.17 -8.37
N ILE A 310 -23.95 -3.10 -7.41
CA ILE A 310 -25.19 -3.79 -7.02
C ILE A 310 -26.14 -2.82 -6.30
N GLU A 311 -25.62 -1.96 -5.42
CA GLU A 311 -26.41 -0.94 -4.70
C GLU A 311 -27.12 0.04 -5.63
N ASP A 312 -26.56 0.32 -6.81
CA ASP A 312 -27.15 1.14 -7.89
C ASP A 312 -28.34 0.47 -8.60
N GLY A 313 -28.78 -0.70 -8.13
CA GLY A 313 -29.95 -1.42 -8.66
C GLY A 313 -29.60 -2.55 -9.62
N ASN A 314 -28.32 -2.77 -9.92
CA ASN A 314 -27.91 -3.93 -10.72
C ASN A 314 -28.05 -5.22 -9.90
N LEU A 315 -28.33 -6.33 -10.58
CA LEU A 315 -28.49 -7.66 -9.96
C LEU A 315 -29.53 -7.73 -8.82
N GLY A 316 -30.55 -6.87 -8.86
CA GLY A 316 -31.66 -6.87 -7.91
C GLY A 316 -31.54 -5.84 -6.78
N GLY A 317 -30.41 -5.14 -6.66
CA GLY A 317 -30.30 -4.02 -5.73
C GLY A 317 -30.09 -4.40 -4.26
N LYS A 318 -30.23 -3.38 -3.40
CA LYS A 318 -30.05 -3.47 -1.95
C LYS A 318 -31.01 -4.47 -1.32
N GLY A 319 -30.53 -5.15 -0.27
CA GLY A 319 -31.31 -6.11 0.54
C GLY A 319 -31.43 -7.52 -0.04
N THR A 320 -30.99 -7.75 -1.28
CA THR A 320 -30.94 -9.09 -1.89
C THR A 320 -29.82 -9.96 -1.29
N GLU A 321 -29.91 -11.28 -1.48
CA GLU A 321 -28.82 -12.19 -1.09
C GLU A 321 -27.52 -11.91 -1.88
N VAL A 322 -27.65 -11.48 -3.14
CA VAL A 322 -26.53 -11.02 -3.96
C VAL A 322 -25.84 -9.82 -3.32
N HIS A 323 -26.62 -8.86 -2.81
CA HIS A 323 -26.09 -7.70 -2.09
C HIS A 323 -25.43 -8.08 -0.77
N LYS A 324 -25.99 -9.02 0.00
CA LYS A 324 -25.33 -9.52 1.23
C LYS A 324 -23.99 -10.21 0.94
N ALA A 325 -23.92 -10.95 -0.16
CA ALA A 325 -22.67 -11.58 -0.60
C ALA A 325 -21.62 -10.55 -1.01
N SER A 326 -22.00 -9.47 -1.71
CA SER A 326 -21.08 -8.39 -2.07
C SER A 326 -20.60 -7.58 -0.87
N ILE A 327 -21.48 -7.30 0.12
CA ILE A 327 -21.10 -6.68 1.39
C ILE A 327 -20.00 -7.49 2.08
N THR A 328 -20.12 -8.83 2.10
CA THR A 328 -19.10 -9.69 2.71
C THR A 328 -17.74 -9.54 2.04
N GLY A 329 -17.70 -9.41 0.72
CA GLY A 329 -16.47 -9.12 -0.03
C GLY A 329 -15.87 -7.77 0.37
N ASP A 330 -16.69 -6.73 0.46
CA ASP A 330 -16.25 -5.39 0.86
C ASP A 330 -15.70 -5.37 2.30
N THR A 331 -16.36 -6.06 3.24
CA THR A 331 -15.89 -6.14 4.64
C THR A 331 -14.55 -6.89 4.75
N VAL A 332 -14.27 -7.85 3.86
CA VAL A 332 -12.94 -8.46 3.72
C VAL A 332 -11.94 -7.47 3.10
N GLY A 333 -12.40 -6.65 2.15
CA GLY A 333 -11.63 -5.65 1.43
C GLY A 333 -11.22 -4.43 2.25
N ASP A 334 -11.98 -4.03 3.26
CA ASP A 334 -11.69 -2.85 4.09
C ASP A 334 -10.30 -2.89 4.77
N PRO A 335 -9.92 -3.95 5.53
CA PRO A 335 -8.57 -4.04 6.08
C PRO A 335 -7.50 -4.15 4.99
N PHE A 336 -7.84 -4.62 3.79
CA PHE A 336 -6.90 -4.72 2.67
C PHE A 336 -6.61 -3.33 2.07
N LYS A 337 -7.64 -2.57 1.69
CA LYS A 337 -7.52 -1.31 0.92
C LYS A 337 -7.26 -0.06 1.76
N ASP A 338 -7.61 -0.09 3.06
CA ASP A 338 -7.54 1.10 3.92
C ASP A 338 -6.62 0.91 5.14
N THR A 339 -6.05 -0.28 5.34
CA THR A 339 -5.07 -0.52 6.41
C THR A 339 -3.81 -1.20 5.89
N ALA A 340 -3.86 -2.47 5.52
CA ALA A 340 -2.66 -3.26 5.24
C ALA A 340 -1.96 -2.84 3.93
N GLY A 341 -2.71 -2.74 2.82
CA GLY A 341 -2.18 -2.40 1.50
C GLY A 341 -1.42 -1.06 1.47
N PRO A 342 -2.06 0.06 1.83
CA PRO A 342 -1.40 1.36 1.86
C PRO A 342 -0.23 1.44 2.86
N SER A 343 -0.35 0.78 4.03
CA SER A 343 0.67 0.85 5.09
C SER A 343 1.98 0.14 4.74
N ILE A 344 1.98 -0.77 3.75
CA ILE A 344 3.22 -1.38 3.25
C ILE A 344 4.16 -0.31 2.68
N ASN A 345 3.64 0.71 2.01
CA ASN A 345 4.50 1.79 1.51
C ASN A 345 5.26 2.48 2.66
N THR A 346 4.53 2.84 3.74
CA THR A 346 5.14 3.44 4.92
C THR A 346 6.14 2.51 5.58
N LEU A 347 5.82 1.21 5.71
CA LEU A 347 6.76 0.19 6.19
C LEU A 347 8.07 0.23 5.40
N LEU A 348 7.99 0.20 4.08
CA LEU A 348 9.16 0.18 3.18
C LEU A 348 10.01 1.45 3.36
N VAL A 349 9.37 2.62 3.36
CA VAL A 349 10.08 3.91 3.57
C VAL A 349 10.75 3.95 4.93
N VAL A 350 10.05 3.56 6.00
CA VAL A 350 10.61 3.56 7.37
C VAL A 350 11.79 2.60 7.47
N MET A 351 11.71 1.40 6.89
CA MET A 351 12.82 0.45 6.91
C MET A 351 14.04 0.98 6.14
N SER A 352 13.83 1.56 4.95
CA SER A 352 14.92 2.15 4.16
C SER A 352 15.58 3.34 4.86
N LEU A 353 14.79 4.25 5.43
CA LEU A 353 15.33 5.39 6.18
C LEU A 353 16.05 4.95 7.45
N THR A 354 15.51 3.96 8.17
CA THR A 354 16.16 3.38 9.36
C THR A 354 17.53 2.80 8.97
N ALA A 355 17.60 2.04 7.87
CA ALA A 355 18.85 1.47 7.40
C ALA A 355 19.91 2.54 7.10
N SER A 356 19.54 3.62 6.40
CA SER A 356 20.44 4.74 6.11
C SER A 356 20.86 5.52 7.36
N ILE A 357 19.92 5.86 8.25
CA ILE A 357 20.20 6.64 9.47
C ILE A 357 21.18 5.89 10.37
N PHE A 358 20.98 4.58 10.56
CA PHE A 358 21.81 3.77 11.43
C PHE A 358 23.08 3.24 10.75
N LEU A 359 23.31 3.54 9.47
CA LEU A 359 24.46 3.01 8.72
C LEU A 359 25.80 3.23 9.42
N GLY A 360 26.04 4.43 9.99
CA GLY A 360 27.28 4.70 10.74
C GLY A 360 27.44 3.82 11.98
N PHE A 361 26.35 3.52 12.68
CA PHE A 361 26.33 2.59 13.80
C PHE A 361 26.56 1.14 13.35
N LEU A 362 25.95 0.73 12.24
CA LEU A 362 26.11 -0.62 11.68
C LEU A 362 27.55 -0.93 11.27
N LEU A 363 28.31 0.08 10.82
CA LEU A 363 29.72 -0.08 10.45
C LEU A 363 30.64 -0.38 11.63
N LEU A 364 30.22 -0.12 12.87
CA LEU A 364 30.97 -0.50 14.08
C LEU A 364 31.07 -2.02 14.25
N PHE A 365 30.19 -2.80 13.60
CA PHE A 365 30.16 -4.25 13.70
C PHE A 365 30.92 -4.90 12.54
N ASN A 366 32.17 -5.29 12.78
CA ASN A 366 33.07 -5.93 11.80
C ASN A 366 33.19 -5.13 10.49
N GLY A 367 33.26 -3.80 10.56
CA GLY A 367 33.34 -2.94 9.37
C GLY A 367 32.11 -3.01 8.46
N GLY A 368 30.96 -3.43 8.99
CA GLY A 368 29.72 -3.63 8.24
C GLY A 368 29.50 -5.05 7.74
N ALA A 369 30.37 -6.01 8.05
CA ALA A 369 30.15 -7.43 7.73
C ALA A 369 29.11 -8.09 8.66
N GLY A 370 28.83 -7.49 9.82
CA GLY A 370 27.92 -8.04 10.83
C GLY A 370 28.58 -9.05 11.77
N LEU A 371 27.94 -9.34 12.89
CA LEU A 371 28.45 -10.20 13.97
C LEU A 371 28.58 -11.68 13.55
N LEU A 372 27.70 -12.17 12.68
CA LEU A 372 27.66 -13.56 12.25
C LEU A 372 28.48 -13.83 10.98
N ALA A 373 29.20 -12.83 10.47
CA ALA A 373 30.00 -12.93 9.25
C ALA A 373 30.96 -14.13 9.25
N ASN A 374 31.64 -14.36 10.37
CA ASN A 374 32.66 -15.40 10.52
C ASN A 374 32.09 -16.81 10.76
N LEU A 375 30.80 -16.92 11.06
CA LEU A 375 30.14 -18.18 11.39
C LEU A 375 29.55 -18.86 10.15
N LEU A 376 29.25 -18.06 9.11
CA LEU A 376 28.55 -18.49 7.90
C LEU A 376 29.47 -18.51 6.66
N THR A 377 30.71 -18.03 6.79
CA THR A 377 31.79 -18.27 5.83
C THR A 377 32.42 -19.64 6.09
N ILE A 378 31.74 -20.70 5.64
CA ILE A 378 32.42 -22.00 5.51
C ILE A 378 33.50 -21.82 4.44
N VAL A 379 34.76 -21.81 4.88
CA VAL A 379 35.91 -22.00 4.00
C VAL A 379 35.80 -23.44 3.49
N ILE A 380 35.16 -23.63 2.35
CA ILE A 380 35.26 -24.90 1.64
C ILE A 380 36.69 -24.93 1.06
N PRO A 381 37.53 -25.89 1.47
CA PRO A 381 38.94 -25.96 1.06
C PRO A 381 39.12 -26.20 -0.44
#